data_AF-A0A6P7GJY3-F1
#
_entry.id   AF-A0A6P7GJY3-F1
#
_cell.length_a   1.000
_cell.length_b   1.000
_cell.length_c   1.000
_cell.angle_alpha   90.00
_cell.angle_beta   90.00
_cell.angle_gamma   90.00
#
_symmetry.space_group_name_H-M   'P 1'
#
loop_
_entity.id
_entity.type
_entity.pdbx_description
1 polymer ?
#
loop_
_entity_poly.entity_id
_entity_poly.type
_entity_poly.pdbx_seq_one_letter_code
_entity_poly.pdbx_strand_id
1 'polypeptide(L)'
;MLFWYPALGVYSVGSTIIRTFFHDERILPFSPYVPESPPYWFLHLVEDYTFLVLFCSLSFDIFFSTILLQTLVQWKILNNVLDGVMNSRAETYEERYKLKVGLKKCVDHHNFLIGYVNRVNQLMGHVNLGLLGLVISTYCVVIFAIIKSPMADLLTRVSLLCIYTMQFILFYILPAQLLTNESEKTAELSFASNWDESGSDLKKPYLMMISNSACRPVYISALGFVSMTFINGLQTYKLVFSYYTFLNNVNNKGT
;
A
#
# COMPACT_ATOMS: atom_id res chain seq x y z
N MET A 1 -6.53 -6.89 15.18
CA MET A 1 -6.71 -7.66 13.93
C MET A 1 -5.42 -8.01 13.20
N LEU A 2 -4.30 -7.27 13.37
CA LEU A 2 -3.04 -7.50 12.64
C LEU A 2 -2.33 -8.85 12.92
N PHE A 3 -2.53 -9.47 14.09
CA PHE A 3 -1.79 -10.68 14.51
C PHE A 3 -2.26 -11.99 13.86
N TRP A 4 -3.52 -12.08 13.42
CA TRP A 4 -4.07 -13.32 12.85
C TRP A 4 -3.55 -13.61 11.44
N TYR A 5 -3.17 -12.57 10.70
CA TYR A 5 -2.71 -12.67 9.32
C TYR A 5 -1.35 -13.37 9.17
N PRO A 6 -0.28 -12.97 9.90
CA PRO A 6 0.97 -13.72 9.88
C PRO A 6 0.79 -15.13 10.47
N ALA A 7 -0.10 -15.31 11.45
CA ALA A 7 -0.39 -16.64 12.01
C ALA A 7 -1.03 -17.58 10.98
N LEU A 8 -1.96 -17.08 10.13
CA LEU A 8 -2.57 -17.85 9.05
C LEU A 8 -1.58 -18.17 7.92
N GLY A 9 -0.67 -17.25 7.59
CA GLY A 9 0.40 -17.48 6.62
C GLY A 9 1.45 -18.48 7.12
N VAL A 10 1.86 -18.36 8.39
CA VAL A 10 2.75 -19.34 9.03
C VAL A 10 2.06 -20.69 9.19
N TYR A 11 0.75 -20.72 9.44
CA TYR A 11 -0.03 -21.96 9.49
C TYR A 11 -0.19 -22.61 8.11
N SER A 12 -0.42 -21.84 7.04
CA SER A 12 -0.51 -22.40 5.68
C SER A 12 0.84 -22.93 5.17
N VAL A 13 1.94 -22.22 5.45
CA VAL A 13 3.30 -22.66 5.12
C VAL A 13 3.74 -23.82 6.02
N GLY A 14 3.46 -23.74 7.32
CA GLY A 14 3.75 -24.80 8.27
C GLY A 14 2.98 -26.07 7.96
N SER A 15 1.70 -25.97 7.60
CA SER A 15 0.89 -27.14 7.21
C SER A 15 1.37 -27.76 5.89
N THR A 16 1.90 -26.99 4.94
CA THR A 16 2.48 -27.56 3.70
C THR A 16 3.80 -28.27 3.98
N ILE A 17 4.68 -27.69 4.78
CA ILE A 17 5.96 -28.33 5.18
C ILE A 17 5.72 -29.59 6.02
N ILE A 18 4.82 -29.52 7.02
CA ILE A 18 4.49 -30.67 7.88
C ILE A 18 3.85 -31.79 7.05
N ARG A 19 3.00 -31.46 6.08
CA ARG A 19 2.33 -32.44 5.21
C ARG A 19 3.34 -33.18 4.30
N THR A 20 4.43 -32.53 3.91
CA THR A 20 5.55 -33.15 3.17
C THR A 20 6.39 -34.09 4.05
N PHE A 21 6.55 -33.79 5.34
CA PHE A 21 7.31 -34.65 6.26
C PHE A 21 6.55 -35.91 6.72
N PHE A 22 5.21 -35.88 6.76
CA PHE A 22 4.40 -36.98 7.29
C PHE A 22 3.86 -37.97 6.24
N HIS A 23 3.92 -37.65 4.95
CA HIS A 23 3.58 -38.59 3.87
C HIS A 23 4.86 -39.20 3.27
N ASP A 24 4.99 -40.52 3.31
CA ASP A 24 6.07 -41.30 2.65
C ASP A 24 6.04 -41.22 1.11
N GLU A 25 5.08 -40.50 0.53
CA GLU A 25 4.98 -40.25 -0.90
C GLU A 25 5.81 -39.02 -1.27
N ARG A 26 6.60 -39.09 -2.36
CA ARG A 26 7.43 -37.99 -2.89
C ARG A 26 6.58 -36.85 -3.44
N ILE A 27 5.84 -36.18 -2.58
CA ILE A 27 4.95 -35.07 -2.92
C ILE A 27 5.67 -33.78 -2.53
N LEU A 28 5.96 -32.96 -3.52
CA LEU A 28 6.51 -31.62 -3.32
C LEU A 28 5.39 -30.65 -2.87
N PRO A 29 5.65 -29.69 -1.96
CA PRO A 29 4.71 -28.69 -1.47
C PRO A 29 3.81 -28.02 -2.53
N PHE A 30 4.33 -27.73 -3.73
CA PHE A 30 3.56 -27.12 -4.83
C PHE A 30 2.93 -28.14 -5.80
N SER A 31 3.05 -29.43 -5.51
CA SER A 31 2.67 -30.55 -6.38
C SER A 31 3.14 -30.43 -7.84
N PRO A 32 4.38 -29.96 -8.15
CA PRO A 32 4.89 -30.02 -9.50
C PRO A 32 5.07 -31.48 -9.96
N TYR A 33 5.08 -31.67 -11.28
CA TYR A 33 5.55 -32.91 -11.86
C TYR A 33 7.00 -33.19 -11.42
N VAL A 34 7.25 -34.39 -10.89
CA VAL A 34 8.59 -34.82 -10.45
C VAL A 34 9.25 -35.58 -11.59
N PRO A 35 10.18 -34.97 -12.35
CA PRO A 35 10.91 -35.68 -13.39
C PRO A 35 11.84 -36.75 -12.79
N GLU A 36 12.24 -37.74 -13.59
CA GLU A 36 13.22 -38.76 -13.17
C GLU A 36 14.62 -38.18 -12.88
N SER A 37 14.93 -37.01 -13.45
CA SER A 37 16.11 -36.20 -13.20
C SER A 37 15.74 -34.72 -13.36
N PRO A 38 16.10 -33.80 -12.44
CA PRO A 38 17.04 -33.90 -11.32
C PRO A 38 16.51 -34.66 -10.07
N PRO A 39 17.40 -35.04 -9.12
CA PRO A 39 17.01 -35.78 -7.92
C PRO A 39 16.03 -35.01 -7.02
N TYR A 40 15.13 -35.74 -6.36
CA TYR A 40 14.08 -35.18 -5.49
C TYR A 40 14.58 -34.15 -4.46
N TRP A 41 15.71 -34.43 -3.80
CA TRP A 41 16.31 -33.52 -2.82
C TRP A 41 16.70 -32.16 -3.42
N PHE A 42 17.11 -32.13 -4.68
CA PHE A 42 17.40 -30.87 -5.37
C PHE A 42 16.12 -30.06 -5.60
N LEU A 43 15.03 -30.71 -6.03
CA LEU A 43 13.73 -30.06 -6.20
C LEU A 43 13.18 -29.54 -4.88
N HIS A 44 13.32 -30.30 -3.80
CA HIS A 44 12.93 -29.88 -2.45
C HIS A 44 13.71 -28.64 -1.99
N LEU A 45 15.03 -28.61 -2.20
CA LEU A 45 15.84 -27.43 -1.87
C LEU A 45 15.44 -26.20 -2.67
N VAL A 46 15.05 -26.37 -3.94
CA VAL A 46 14.55 -25.26 -4.77
C VAL A 46 13.22 -24.75 -4.23
N GLU A 47 12.31 -25.62 -3.80
CA GLU A 47 11.04 -25.20 -3.19
C GLU A 47 11.24 -24.53 -1.82
N ASP A 48 12.12 -25.05 -0.96
CA ASP A 48 12.45 -24.37 0.30
C ASP A 48 13.05 -22.97 0.04
N TYR A 49 13.86 -22.83 -1.01
CA TYR A 49 14.39 -21.54 -1.42
C TYR A 49 13.29 -20.58 -1.90
N THR A 50 12.27 -21.05 -2.64
CA THR A 50 11.15 -20.18 -3.04
C THR A 50 10.34 -19.70 -1.83
N PHE A 51 10.14 -20.54 -0.81
CA PHE A 51 9.52 -20.12 0.45
C PHE A 51 10.35 -19.04 1.18
N LEU A 52 11.67 -19.14 1.20
CA LEU A 52 12.55 -18.11 1.77
C LEU A 52 12.42 -16.77 1.02
N VAL A 53 12.37 -16.81 -0.32
CA VAL A 53 12.19 -15.60 -1.14
C VAL A 53 10.84 -14.94 -0.85
N LEU A 54 9.76 -15.72 -0.68
CA LEU A 54 8.44 -15.20 -0.31
C LEU A 54 8.44 -14.51 1.07
N PHE A 55 9.21 -15.03 2.03
CA PHE A 55 9.37 -14.41 3.33
C PHE A 55 10.11 -13.06 3.25
N CYS A 56 11.15 -12.99 2.40
CA CYS A 56 11.85 -11.73 2.12
C CYS A 56 10.93 -10.69 1.45
N SER A 57 10.07 -11.10 0.51
CA SER A 57 9.13 -10.17 -0.12
C SER A 57 8.09 -9.64 0.86
N LEU A 58 7.56 -10.49 1.75
CA LEU A 58 6.64 -10.05 2.81
C LEU A 58 7.30 -9.02 3.73
N SER A 59 8.57 -9.26 4.09
CA SER A 59 9.35 -8.33 4.92
C SER A 59 9.49 -6.96 4.25
N PHE A 60 9.68 -6.94 2.92
CA PHE A 60 9.73 -5.71 2.14
C PHE A 60 8.37 -4.97 2.11
N ASP A 61 7.26 -5.69 1.94
CA ASP A 61 5.91 -5.09 1.98
C ASP A 61 5.63 -4.42 3.33
N ILE A 62 5.98 -5.10 4.43
CA ILE A 62 5.85 -4.58 5.80
C ILE A 62 6.73 -3.35 5.97
N PHE A 63 7.98 -3.40 5.50
CA PHE A 63 8.91 -2.27 5.58
C PHE A 63 8.37 -1.05 4.83
N PHE A 64 7.91 -1.23 3.59
CA PHE A 64 7.32 -0.16 2.79
C PHE A 64 6.07 0.43 3.46
N SER A 65 5.15 -0.43 3.90
CA SER A 65 3.95 -0.02 4.63
C SER A 65 4.30 0.78 5.90
N THR A 66 5.34 0.35 6.63
CA THR A 66 5.81 1.03 7.84
C THR A 66 6.35 2.42 7.53
N ILE A 67 7.11 2.60 6.44
CA ILE A 67 7.57 3.92 5.99
C ILE A 67 6.39 4.85 5.71
N LEU A 68 5.38 4.35 5.00
CA LEU A 68 4.18 5.14 4.69
C LEU A 68 3.41 5.51 5.97
N LEU A 69 3.24 4.57 6.91
CA LEU A 69 2.58 4.80 8.18
C LEU A 69 3.36 5.77 9.09
N GLN A 70 4.69 5.71 9.10
CA GLN A 70 5.52 6.70 9.80
C GLN A 70 5.34 8.09 9.20
N THR A 71 5.31 8.19 7.87
CA THR A 71 5.05 9.46 7.16
C THR A 71 3.66 10.00 7.49
N LEU A 72 2.65 9.13 7.52
CA LEU A 72 1.29 9.45 7.95
C LEU A 72 1.27 10.01 9.37
N VAL A 73 2.00 9.41 10.32
CA VAL A 73 2.10 9.91 11.69
C VAL A 73 2.73 11.31 11.72
N GLN A 74 3.77 11.57 10.92
CA GLN A 74 4.34 12.91 10.83
C GLN A 74 3.34 13.93 10.27
N TRP A 75 2.53 13.56 9.28
CA TRP A 75 1.44 14.41 8.80
C TRP A 75 0.38 14.69 9.86
N LYS A 76 0.01 13.69 10.66
CA LYS A 76 -0.93 13.90 11.79
C LYS A 76 -0.36 14.86 12.84
N ILE A 77 0.93 14.73 13.15
CA ILE A 77 1.61 15.66 14.07
C ILE A 77 1.58 17.08 13.48
N LEU A 78 1.88 17.22 12.19
CA LEU A 78 1.81 18.51 11.50
C LEU A 78 0.38 19.09 11.56
N ASN A 79 -0.65 18.31 11.25
CA ASN A 79 -2.05 18.74 11.29
C ASN A 79 -2.47 19.21 12.69
N ASN A 80 -2.09 18.47 13.74
CA ASN A 80 -2.40 18.84 15.12
C ASN A 80 -1.71 20.14 15.55
N VAL A 81 -0.43 20.30 15.19
CA VAL A 81 0.32 21.53 15.52
C VAL A 81 -0.22 22.71 14.70
N LEU A 82 -0.54 22.48 13.43
CA LEU A 82 -1.09 23.47 12.53
C LEU A 82 -2.43 23.99 13.03
N ASP A 83 -3.35 23.10 13.40
CA ASP A 83 -4.66 23.47 13.94
C ASP A 83 -4.51 24.35 15.20
N GLY A 84 -3.62 23.96 16.12
CA GLY A 84 -3.31 24.74 17.31
C GLY A 84 -2.73 26.14 17.00
N VAL A 85 -1.80 26.22 16.05
CA VAL A 85 -1.19 27.50 15.65
C VAL A 85 -2.18 28.39 14.91
N MET A 86 -2.98 27.82 14.00
CA MET A 86 -3.85 28.59 13.11
C MET A 86 -5.10 29.12 13.83
N ASN A 87 -5.58 28.41 14.85
CA ASN A 87 -6.72 28.83 15.69
C ASN A 87 -6.32 29.67 16.90
N SER A 88 -5.02 29.86 17.15
CA SER A 88 -4.53 30.71 18.23
C SER A 88 -4.78 32.18 17.93
N ARG A 89 -5.39 32.91 18.88
CA ARG A 89 -5.51 34.36 18.83
C ARG A 89 -4.27 35.02 19.43
N ALA A 90 -3.76 36.05 18.76
CA ALA A 90 -2.58 36.78 19.19
C ALA A 90 -2.90 38.29 19.28
N GLU A 91 -3.04 38.78 20.51
CA GLU A 91 -3.35 40.18 20.78
C GLU A 91 -2.07 40.98 21.00
N THR A 92 -1.09 40.37 21.67
CA THR A 92 0.20 41.00 21.99
C THR A 92 1.22 40.84 20.84
N TYR A 93 2.14 41.80 20.69
CA TYR A 93 3.23 41.72 19.71
C TYR A 93 4.06 40.42 19.85
N GLU A 94 4.41 40.04 21.09
CA GLU A 94 5.14 38.80 21.39
C GLU A 94 4.39 37.53 20.95
N GLU A 95 3.07 37.50 21.12
CA GLU A 95 2.23 36.38 20.69
C GLU A 95 2.18 36.29 19.16
N ARG A 96 2.06 37.43 18.48
CA ARG A 96 2.09 37.49 17.01
C ARG A 96 3.43 37.02 16.46
N TYR A 97 4.53 37.40 17.12
CA TYR A 97 5.86 36.91 16.77
C TYR A 97 5.98 35.39 16.95
N LYS A 98 5.54 34.85 18.09
CA LYS A 98 5.53 33.40 18.33
C LYS A 98 4.68 32.64 17.32
N LEU A 99 3.50 33.17 16.99
CA LEU A 99 2.59 32.59 16.01
C LEU A 99 3.21 32.57 14.61
N LYS A 100 3.84 33.66 14.19
CA LYS A 100 4.57 33.75 12.92
C LYS A 100 5.72 32.74 12.85
N VAL A 101 6.47 32.56 13.94
CA VAL A 101 7.54 31.55 14.02
C VAL A 101 6.96 30.14 13.98
N GLY A 102 5.85 29.88 14.69
CA GLY A 102 5.15 28.59 14.67
C GLY A 102 4.65 28.23 13.28
N LEU A 103 4.02 29.18 12.59
CA LEU A 103 3.51 28.97 11.24
C LEU A 103 4.63 28.73 10.23
N LYS A 104 5.75 29.45 10.35
CA LYS A 104 6.96 29.18 9.56
C LYS A 104 7.45 27.74 9.78
N LYS A 105 7.52 27.28 11.03
CA LYS A 105 7.90 25.89 11.33
C LYS A 105 6.94 24.88 10.70
N CYS A 106 5.64 25.14 10.70
CA CYS A 106 4.65 24.29 10.02
C CYS A 106 4.90 24.23 8.51
N VAL A 107 5.16 25.37 7.86
CA VAL A 107 5.48 25.44 6.42
C VAL A 107 6.78 24.69 6.11
N ASP A 108 7.81 24.85 6.93
CA ASP A 108 9.09 24.16 6.75
C ASP A 108 8.94 22.64 6.92
N HIS A 109 8.18 22.19 7.93
CA HIS A 109 7.86 20.78 8.14
C HIS A 109 7.03 20.21 6.97
N HIS A 110 6.00 20.93 6.52
CA HIS A 110 5.19 20.56 5.36
C HIS A 110 6.06 20.35 4.11
N ASN A 111 6.97 21.28 3.81
CA ASN A 111 7.90 21.16 2.70
C ASN A 111 8.85 19.97 2.84
N PHE A 112 9.31 19.69 4.06
CA PHE A 112 10.11 18.50 4.34
C PHE A 112 9.34 17.21 4.04
N LEU A 113 8.07 17.10 4.47
CA LEU A 113 7.25 15.92 4.24
C LEU A 113 6.93 15.71 2.75
N ILE A 114 6.63 16.77 2.01
CA ILE A 114 6.48 16.68 0.55
C ILE A 114 7.79 16.16 -0.07
N GLY A 115 8.93 16.72 0.32
CA GLY A 115 10.23 16.29 -0.15
C GLY A 115 10.52 14.81 0.18
N TYR A 116 10.09 14.35 1.36
CA TYR A 116 10.22 12.97 1.78
C TYR A 116 9.38 12.02 0.92
N VAL A 117 8.09 12.33 0.73
CA VAL A 117 7.19 11.51 -0.10
C VAL A 117 7.67 11.46 -1.55
N ASN A 118 8.20 12.56 -2.09
CA ASN A 118 8.77 12.57 -3.44
C ASN A 118 9.98 11.62 -3.56
N ARG A 119 10.84 11.53 -2.54
CA ARG A 119 11.94 10.56 -2.53
C ARG A 119 11.42 9.13 -2.43
N VAL A 120 10.40 8.88 -1.61
CA VAL A 120 9.74 7.56 -1.55
C VAL A 120 9.19 7.17 -2.92
N ASN A 121 8.51 8.08 -3.61
CA ASN A 121 8.00 7.84 -4.96
C ASN A 121 9.10 7.61 -6.00
N GLN A 122 10.23 8.31 -5.91
CA GLN A 122 11.36 8.09 -6.82
C GLN A 122 12.00 6.72 -6.61
N LEU A 123 12.17 6.31 -5.35
CA LEU A 123 12.77 5.01 -5.00
C LEU A 123 11.82 3.84 -5.32
N MET A 124 10.54 4.01 -5.00
CA MET A 124 9.56 2.93 -5.07
C MET A 124 8.74 2.94 -6.36
N GLY A 125 8.86 3.97 -7.19
CA GLY A 125 8.01 4.15 -8.38
C GLY A 125 8.10 2.98 -9.36
N HIS A 126 9.31 2.49 -9.64
CA HIS A 126 9.54 1.32 -10.49
C HIS A 126 9.03 0.02 -9.84
N VAL A 127 9.30 -0.15 -8.55
CA VAL A 127 8.87 -1.32 -7.78
C VAL A 127 7.35 -1.41 -7.74
N ASN A 128 6.68 -0.30 -7.47
CA ASN A 128 5.23 -0.18 -7.44
C ASN A 128 4.59 -0.47 -8.80
N LEU A 129 5.23 -0.06 -9.91
CA LEU A 129 4.74 -0.39 -11.25
C LEU A 129 4.86 -1.89 -11.54
N GLY A 130 6.01 -2.49 -11.22
CA GLY A 130 6.23 -3.93 -11.36
C GLY A 130 5.23 -4.73 -10.50
N LEU A 131 4.98 -4.28 -9.27
CA LEU A 131 3.98 -4.86 -8.39
C LEU A 131 2.58 -4.82 -9.00
N LEU A 132 2.13 -3.68 -9.53
CA LEU A 132 0.81 -3.58 -10.17
C LEU A 132 0.67 -4.58 -11.33
N GLY A 133 1.70 -4.70 -12.17
CA GLY A 133 1.72 -5.68 -13.26
C GLY A 133 1.64 -7.12 -12.73
N LEU A 134 2.43 -7.45 -11.70
CA LEU A 134 2.45 -8.77 -11.08
C LEU A 134 1.09 -9.11 -10.44
N VAL A 135 0.49 -8.15 -9.73
CA VAL A 135 -0.81 -8.29 -9.08
C VAL A 135 -1.91 -8.56 -10.11
N ILE A 136 -1.99 -7.77 -11.18
CA ILE A 136 -2.95 -7.99 -12.27
C ILE A 136 -2.77 -9.38 -12.89
N SER A 137 -1.54 -9.72 -13.26
CA SER A 137 -1.22 -11.01 -13.90
C SER A 137 -1.60 -12.18 -13.01
N THR A 138 -1.23 -12.11 -11.72
CA THR A 138 -1.50 -13.16 -10.74
C THR A 138 -3.00 -13.33 -10.52
N TYR A 139 -3.75 -12.23 -10.38
CA TYR A 139 -5.20 -12.32 -10.23
C TYR A 139 -5.89 -12.95 -11.44
N CYS A 140 -5.49 -12.58 -12.65
CA CYS A 140 -6.03 -13.19 -13.87
C CYS A 140 -5.80 -14.71 -13.90
N VAL A 141 -4.60 -15.17 -13.57
CA VAL A 141 -4.26 -16.60 -13.52
C VAL A 141 -5.02 -17.32 -12.42
N VAL A 142 -5.08 -16.76 -11.21
CA VAL A 142 -5.75 -17.38 -10.06
C VAL A 142 -7.26 -17.50 -10.30
N ILE A 143 -7.92 -16.46 -10.81
CA ILE A 143 -9.36 -16.51 -11.12
C ILE A 143 -9.65 -17.53 -12.22
N PHE A 144 -8.83 -17.57 -13.28
CA PHE A 144 -8.98 -18.59 -14.32
C PHE A 144 -8.82 -20.01 -13.75
N ALA A 145 -7.83 -20.21 -12.89
CA ALA A 145 -7.59 -21.49 -12.22
C ALA A 145 -8.77 -21.89 -11.32
N ILE A 146 -9.32 -20.97 -10.52
CA ILE A 146 -10.49 -21.21 -9.65
C ILE A 146 -11.66 -21.77 -10.47
N ILE A 147 -11.89 -21.23 -11.67
CA ILE A 147 -13.04 -21.58 -12.51
C ILE A 147 -12.88 -22.94 -13.19
N LYS A 148 -11.64 -23.31 -13.54
CA LYS A 148 -11.33 -24.60 -14.16
C LYS A 148 -11.07 -25.71 -13.14
N SER A 149 -10.99 -25.40 -11.85
CA SER A 149 -10.62 -26.36 -10.81
C SER A 149 -11.82 -27.19 -10.30
N PRO A 150 -11.60 -28.46 -9.92
CA PRO A 150 -12.60 -29.25 -9.22
C PRO A 150 -12.91 -28.66 -7.84
N MET A 151 -14.12 -28.93 -7.32
CA MET A 151 -14.61 -28.37 -6.04
C MET A 151 -13.69 -28.63 -4.84
N ALA A 152 -12.92 -29.73 -4.85
CA ALA A 152 -11.98 -30.08 -3.78
C ALA A 152 -10.84 -29.05 -3.62
N ASP A 153 -10.41 -28.39 -4.71
CA ASP A 153 -9.33 -27.38 -4.70
C ASP A 153 -9.85 -25.95 -4.56
N LEU A 154 -11.16 -25.74 -4.68
CA LEU A 154 -11.77 -24.42 -4.73
C LEU A 154 -11.48 -23.62 -3.45
N LEU A 155 -11.65 -24.25 -2.29
CA LEU A 155 -11.47 -23.60 -0.99
C LEU A 155 -10.05 -23.06 -0.82
N THR A 156 -9.04 -23.86 -1.21
CA THR A 156 -7.62 -23.48 -1.13
C THR A 156 -7.29 -22.33 -2.08
N ARG A 157 -7.83 -22.35 -3.30
CA ARG A 157 -7.56 -21.31 -4.29
C ARG A 157 -8.26 -19.98 -3.95
N VAL A 158 -9.48 -20.05 -3.43
CA VAL A 158 -10.22 -18.87 -2.94
C VAL A 158 -9.54 -18.30 -1.70
N SER A 159 -9.07 -19.12 -0.76
CA SER A 159 -8.35 -18.64 0.42
C SER A 159 -7.04 -17.94 0.04
N LEU A 160 -6.28 -18.50 -0.92
CA LEU A 160 -5.09 -17.84 -1.47
C LEU A 160 -5.43 -16.50 -2.11
N LEU A 161 -6.47 -16.44 -2.95
CA LEU A 161 -6.93 -15.19 -3.55
C LEU A 161 -7.24 -14.12 -2.49
N CYS A 162 -7.96 -14.50 -1.43
CA CYS A 162 -8.27 -13.61 -0.31
C CYS A 162 -7.00 -13.13 0.42
N ILE A 163 -6.01 -14.00 0.64
CA ILE A 163 -4.75 -13.63 1.31
C ILE A 163 -3.97 -12.60 0.48
N TYR A 164 -3.83 -12.81 -0.83
CA TYR A 164 -3.16 -11.86 -1.72
C TYR A 164 -3.90 -10.53 -1.82
N THR A 165 -5.23 -10.57 -1.88
CA THR A 165 -6.11 -9.38 -1.85
C THR A 165 -5.89 -8.57 -0.58
N MET A 166 -5.87 -9.23 0.58
CA MET A 166 -5.62 -8.57 1.85
C MET A 166 -4.20 -8.01 1.94
N GLN A 167 -3.19 -8.72 1.43
CA GLN A 167 -1.81 -8.24 1.39
C GLN A 167 -1.69 -6.94 0.61
N PHE A 168 -2.23 -6.92 -0.61
CA PHE A 168 -2.17 -5.77 -1.49
C PHE A 168 -2.91 -4.57 -0.91
N ILE A 169 -4.10 -4.79 -0.34
CA ILE A 169 -4.87 -3.70 0.26
C ILE A 169 -4.17 -3.17 1.53
N LEU A 170 -3.75 -4.06 2.43
CA LEU A 170 -3.26 -3.68 3.76
C LEU A 170 -1.88 -3.02 3.71
N PHE A 171 -0.95 -3.53 2.88
CA PHE A 171 0.42 -3.03 2.85
C PHE A 171 0.65 -1.91 1.83
N TYR A 172 -0.16 -1.83 0.77
CA TYR A 172 0.03 -0.84 -0.30
C TYR A 172 -1.08 0.21 -0.35
N ILE A 173 -2.32 -0.20 -0.62
CA ILE A 173 -3.42 0.76 -0.88
C ILE A 173 -3.80 1.53 0.38
N LEU A 174 -4.03 0.84 1.50
CA LEU A 174 -4.51 1.44 2.74
C LEU A 174 -3.55 2.52 3.29
N PRO A 175 -2.24 2.25 3.50
CA PRO A 175 -1.34 3.26 4.03
C PRO A 175 -1.15 4.44 3.07
N ALA A 176 -1.11 4.19 1.75
CA ALA A 176 -1.02 5.23 0.74
C ALA A 176 -2.28 6.13 0.73
N GLN A 177 -3.47 5.54 0.83
CA GLN A 177 -4.71 6.31 0.94
C GLN A 177 -4.77 7.11 2.24
N LEU A 178 -4.45 6.50 3.38
CA LEU A 178 -4.47 7.21 4.66
C LEU A 178 -3.52 8.41 4.64
N LEU A 179 -2.33 8.25 4.06
CA LEU A 179 -1.37 9.33 3.88
C LEU A 179 -1.94 10.45 3.02
N THR A 180 -2.55 10.09 1.89
CA THR A 180 -3.21 11.04 0.98
C THR A 180 -4.30 11.83 1.71
N ASN A 181 -5.22 11.14 2.40
CA ASN A 181 -6.32 11.77 3.12
C ASN A 181 -5.83 12.73 4.22
N GLU A 182 -4.80 12.34 4.99
CA GLU A 182 -4.24 13.25 6.02
C GLU A 182 -3.53 14.45 5.41
N SER A 183 -2.91 14.31 4.24
CA SER A 183 -2.30 15.45 3.55
C SER A 183 -3.34 16.44 3.01
N GLU A 184 -4.47 15.93 2.49
CA GLU A 184 -5.58 16.76 2.00
C GLU A 184 -6.24 17.52 3.15
N LYS A 185 -6.37 16.88 4.31
CA LYS A 185 -6.84 17.52 5.55
C LYS A 185 -5.99 18.72 5.96
N THR A 186 -4.69 18.75 5.64
CA THR A 186 -3.85 19.93 5.93
C THR A 186 -4.33 21.16 5.17
N ALA A 187 -4.75 21.00 3.92
CA ALA A 187 -5.28 22.11 3.12
C ALA A 187 -6.63 22.58 3.67
N GLU A 188 -7.50 21.65 4.06
CA GLU A 188 -8.79 21.95 4.69
C GLU A 188 -8.62 22.73 6.01
N LEU A 189 -7.76 22.25 6.91
CA LEU A 189 -7.46 22.91 8.19
C LEU A 189 -6.85 24.30 7.98
N SER A 190 -5.96 24.43 6.99
CA SER A 190 -5.35 25.73 6.67
C SER A 190 -6.39 26.73 6.21
N PHE A 191 -7.30 26.31 5.33
CA PHE A 191 -8.34 27.16 4.76
C PHE A 191 -9.44 27.51 5.78
N ALA A 192 -9.84 26.57 6.62
CA ALA A 192 -10.88 26.73 7.64
C ALA A 192 -10.46 27.55 8.88
N SER A 193 -9.21 28.00 8.92
CA SER A 193 -8.70 28.83 10.02
C SER A 193 -9.22 30.28 9.98
N ASN A 194 -9.09 31.01 11.09
CA ASN A 194 -9.48 32.43 11.20
C ASN A 194 -8.44 33.39 10.54
N TRP A 195 -7.91 33.00 9.37
CA TRP A 195 -6.87 33.76 8.66
C TRP A 195 -7.38 35.09 8.12
N ASP A 196 -8.68 35.20 7.87
CA ASP A 196 -9.39 36.38 7.40
C ASP A 196 -9.46 37.47 8.48
N GLU A 197 -9.72 37.07 9.73
CA GLU A 197 -9.75 37.91 10.94
C GLU A 197 -8.34 38.30 11.43
N SER A 198 -7.29 37.65 10.91
CA SER A 198 -5.91 37.91 11.34
C SER A 198 -5.38 39.28 10.89
N GLY A 199 -4.50 39.89 11.69
CA GLY A 199 -3.85 41.16 11.35
C GLY A 199 -3.01 41.09 10.06
N SER A 200 -2.78 42.23 9.40
CA SER A 200 -2.05 42.32 8.12
C SER A 200 -0.71 41.58 8.11
N ASP A 201 -0.01 41.58 9.24
CA ASP A 201 1.33 41.02 9.38
C ASP A 201 1.33 39.48 9.38
N LEU A 202 0.20 38.88 9.72
CA LEU A 202 -0.03 37.43 9.78
C LEU A 202 -0.70 36.90 8.51
N LYS A 203 -1.46 37.72 7.77
CA LYS A 203 -2.11 37.27 6.53
C LYS A 203 -1.14 36.63 5.53
N LYS A 204 0.05 37.19 5.35
CA LYS A 204 1.05 36.67 4.40
C LYS A 204 1.48 35.22 4.71
N PRO A 205 1.96 34.87 5.92
CA PRO A 205 2.34 33.49 6.21
C PRO A 205 1.15 32.52 6.25
N TYR A 206 -0.07 32.96 6.61
CA TYR A 206 -1.28 32.13 6.50
C TYR A 206 -1.59 31.77 5.05
N LEU A 207 -1.62 32.76 4.15
CA LEU A 207 -1.83 32.54 2.72
C LEU A 207 -0.76 31.65 2.10
N MET A 208 0.50 31.79 2.55
CA MET A 208 1.59 30.94 2.11
C MET A 208 1.38 29.47 2.51
N MET A 209 0.90 29.22 3.73
CA MET A 209 0.55 27.87 4.17
C MET A 209 -0.59 27.30 3.33
N ILE A 210 -1.71 28.04 3.22
CA ILE A 210 -2.91 27.64 2.45
C ILE A 210 -2.53 27.30 1.01
N SER A 211 -1.81 28.20 0.34
CA SER A 211 -1.38 28.00 -1.04
C SER A 211 -0.45 26.79 -1.18
N ASN A 212 0.51 26.63 -0.27
CA ASN A 212 1.45 25.51 -0.35
C ASN A 212 0.77 24.16 -0.12
N SER A 213 -0.19 24.08 0.81
CA SER A 213 -0.96 22.85 1.06
C SER A 213 -1.94 22.53 -0.07
N ALA A 214 -2.60 23.54 -0.66
CA ALA A 214 -3.58 23.32 -1.72
C ALA A 214 -2.95 22.96 -3.07
N CYS A 215 -1.79 23.55 -3.39
CA CYS A 215 -1.15 23.36 -4.70
C CYS A 215 -0.28 22.11 -4.81
N ARG A 216 -0.06 21.36 -3.72
CA ARG A 216 0.89 20.24 -3.67
C ARG A 216 0.25 19.00 -3.05
N PRO A 217 -0.69 18.36 -3.75
CA PRO A 217 -1.33 17.18 -3.23
C PRO A 217 -0.34 16.02 -3.15
N VAL A 218 -0.46 15.20 -2.12
CA VAL A 218 0.49 14.12 -1.81
C VAL A 218 -0.13 12.78 -2.18
N TYR A 219 0.48 12.11 -3.15
CA TYR A 219 0.07 10.77 -3.57
C TYR A 219 1.27 9.85 -3.64
N ILE A 220 1.07 8.59 -3.29
CA ILE A 220 2.02 7.52 -3.61
C ILE A 220 1.71 7.02 -5.00
N SER A 221 2.69 7.03 -5.90
CA SER A 221 2.47 6.75 -7.32
C SER A 221 3.46 5.74 -7.88
N ALA A 222 2.97 4.87 -8.75
CA ALA A 222 3.79 4.04 -9.63
C ALA A 222 4.26 4.90 -10.81
N LEU A 223 5.49 5.42 -10.71
CA LEU A 223 6.18 6.19 -11.76
C LEU A 223 5.39 7.42 -12.24
N GLY A 224 4.49 7.96 -11.40
CA GLY A 224 3.63 9.10 -11.75
C GLY A 224 2.41 8.76 -12.63
N PHE A 225 2.25 7.51 -13.09
CA PHE A 225 1.11 7.11 -13.94
C PHE A 225 -0.12 6.69 -13.13
N VAL A 226 0.09 5.87 -12.09
CA VAL A 226 -1.00 5.28 -11.30
C VAL A 226 -0.77 5.57 -9.82
N SER A 227 -1.71 6.27 -9.19
CA SER A 227 -1.68 6.50 -7.74
C SER A 227 -2.18 5.27 -6.98
N MET A 228 -1.58 4.97 -5.83
CA MET A 228 -1.97 3.86 -4.96
C MET A 228 -3.17 4.26 -4.10
N THR A 229 -4.32 4.45 -4.73
CA THR A 229 -5.58 4.84 -4.08
C THR A 229 -6.60 3.70 -4.14
N PHE A 230 -7.64 3.75 -3.31
CA PHE A 230 -8.73 2.76 -3.40
C PHE A 230 -9.41 2.76 -4.77
N ILE A 231 -9.48 3.92 -5.42
CA ILE A 231 -10.06 4.06 -6.76
C ILE A 231 -9.27 3.21 -7.76
N ASN A 232 -7.94 3.32 -7.75
CA ASN A 232 -7.08 2.57 -8.67
C ASN A 232 -6.98 1.09 -8.28
N GLY A 233 -7.07 0.76 -7.00
CA GLY A 233 -7.27 -0.61 -6.53
C GLY A 233 -8.55 -1.23 -7.11
N LEU A 234 -9.67 -0.51 -7.06
CA LEU A 234 -10.94 -0.96 -7.66
C LEU A 234 -10.84 -1.08 -9.19
N GLN A 235 -10.17 -0.14 -9.86
CA GLN A 235 -9.91 -0.23 -11.30
C GLN A 235 -9.08 -1.47 -11.66
N THR A 236 -8.10 -1.82 -10.82
CA THR A 236 -7.29 -3.04 -10.96
C THR A 236 -8.19 -4.28 -10.92
N TYR A 237 -9.09 -4.38 -9.94
CA TYR A 237 -10.05 -5.50 -9.88
C TYR A 237 -11.02 -5.50 -11.07
N LYS A 238 -11.51 -4.34 -11.52
CA LYS A 238 -12.37 -4.24 -12.72
C LYS A 238 -11.65 -4.75 -13.97
N LEU A 239 -10.37 -4.42 -14.14
CA LEU A 239 -9.56 -4.89 -15.26
C LEU A 239 -9.45 -6.42 -15.23
N VAL A 240 -9.15 -6.99 -14.06
CA VAL A 240 -9.09 -8.44 -13.84
C VAL A 240 -10.42 -9.12 -14.22
N PHE A 241 -11.56 -8.60 -13.75
CA PHE A 241 -12.88 -9.16 -14.08
C PHE A 241 -13.25 -9.00 -15.56
N SER A 242 -12.87 -7.90 -16.20
CA SER A 242 -13.05 -7.67 -17.63
C SER A 242 -12.27 -8.69 -18.45
N TYR A 243 -10.98 -8.88 -18.13
CA TYR A 243 -10.14 -9.88 -18.77
C TYR A 243 -10.68 -11.30 -18.58
N TYR A 244 -11.14 -11.62 -17.38
CA TYR A 244 -11.83 -12.88 -17.11
C TYR A 244 -13.05 -13.07 -18.03
N THR A 245 -13.92 -12.06 -18.10
CA THR A 245 -15.16 -12.13 -18.89
C THR A 245 -14.84 -12.34 -20.38
N PHE A 246 -13.80 -11.66 -20.87
CA PHE A 246 -13.26 -11.87 -22.20
C PHE A 246 -12.79 -13.32 -22.43
N LEU A 247 -11.96 -13.87 -21.54
CA LEU A 247 -11.48 -15.25 -21.64
C LEU A 247 -12.63 -16.27 -21.62
N ASN A 248 -13.62 -16.06 -20.75
CA ASN A 248 -14.78 -16.94 -20.66
C ASN A 248 -15.60 -16.91 -21.97
N ASN A 249 -15.80 -15.72 -22.55
CA ASN A 249 -16.50 -15.58 -23.82
C ASN A 249 -15.75 -16.23 -24.99
N VAL A 250 -14.42 -16.14 -25.02
CA VAL A 250 -13.60 -16.82 -26.05
C VAL A 250 -13.66 -18.33 -25.87
N ASN A 251 -13.55 -18.83 -24.63
CA ASN A 251 -13.65 -20.26 -24.33
C ASN A 251 -15.03 -20.83 -24.71
N ASN A 252 -16.12 -20.08 -24.48
CA ASN A 252 -17.48 -20.53 -24.81
C ASN A 252 -17.83 -20.43 -26.31
N LYS A 253 -17.08 -19.65 -27.10
CA LYS A 253 -17.23 -19.59 -28.57
C LYS A 253 -16.36 -20.62 -29.31
N GLY A 254 -15.44 -21.28 -28.62
CA GLY A 254 -14.56 -22.31 -29.16
C GLY A 254 -15.09 -23.75 -29.07
N THR A 255 -16.32 -23.91 -28.59
CA THR A 255 -17.12 -25.16 -28.58
C THR A 255 -18.33 -24.99 -29.47
#